data_AF-A0A1Y3NCI5-F1
#
_entry.id   AF-A0A1Y3NCI5-F1
#
_cell.length_a   1.000
_cell.length_b   1.000
_cell.length_c   1.000
_cell.angle_alpha   90.00
_cell.angle_beta   90.00
_cell.angle_gamma   90.00
#
_symmetry.space_group_name_H-M   'P 1'
#
loop_
_entity.id
_entity.type
_entity.pdbx_description
1 polymer ?
#
loop_
_entity_poly.entity_id
_entity_poly.type
_entity_poly.pdbx_seq_one_letter_code
_entity_poly.pdbx_strand_id
1 'polypeptide(L)'
;MKFTSLFSITIAFTSVVTGAVLTNTGSVVPKSLLTYLDCPIGDIICKNEMKNKCLESKAFDICKNGESGNLEELLADSGIDIEDNTVTEFCKIQTQVCNMIENYNPPLTKDYIFDVDNYLTCKKNDTKCKSSKTATCRLVVKMCWGNYPKDACRELSETCDKIDLEESVKTKTPTTIIKTTTKKIAAKKTN
;
A
#
# COMPACT_ATOMS: atom_id res chain seq x y z
N MET A 1 -21.79 -21.20 41.75
CA MET A 1 -20.93 -21.67 40.63
C MET A 1 -21.49 -21.14 39.33
N LYS A 2 -20.74 -20.32 38.58
CA LYS A 2 -21.02 -19.95 37.19
C LYS A 2 -19.66 -19.88 36.47
N PHE A 3 -19.40 -20.85 35.60
CA PHE A 3 -18.25 -20.83 34.70
C PHE A 3 -18.64 -20.04 33.46
N THR A 4 -18.09 -18.84 33.28
CA THR A 4 -18.11 -18.13 32.00
C THR A 4 -16.98 -18.69 31.14
N SER A 5 -17.37 -19.39 30.07
CA SER A 5 -16.51 -19.95 29.04
C SER A 5 -15.72 -18.85 28.32
N LEU A 6 -14.40 -18.88 28.43
CA LEU A 6 -13.48 -18.09 27.60
C LEU A 6 -13.20 -18.90 26.32
N PHE A 7 -13.80 -18.49 25.20
CA PHE A 7 -13.41 -18.99 23.88
C PHE A 7 -12.13 -18.27 23.44
N SER A 8 -10.99 -18.95 23.56
CA SER A 8 -9.74 -18.52 22.95
C SER A 8 -9.79 -18.78 21.44
N ILE A 9 -9.91 -17.70 20.64
CA ILE A 9 -9.78 -17.78 19.18
C ILE A 9 -8.29 -17.79 18.85
N THR A 10 -7.75 -18.97 18.58
CA THR A 10 -6.38 -19.16 18.12
C THR A 10 -6.31 -18.69 16.66
N ILE A 11 -5.74 -17.51 16.41
CA ILE A 11 -5.46 -17.02 15.07
C ILE A 11 -4.23 -17.81 14.56
N ALA A 12 -4.47 -18.79 13.70
CA ALA A 12 -3.41 -19.50 13.00
C ALA A 12 -2.77 -18.55 11.98
N PHE A 13 -1.56 -18.09 12.26
CA PHE A 13 -0.79 -17.28 11.33
C PHE A 13 -0.22 -18.18 10.24
N THR A 14 -0.80 -18.14 9.04
CA THR A 14 -0.13 -18.65 7.85
C THR A 14 1.11 -17.78 7.60
N SER A 15 2.26 -18.46 7.44
CA SER A 15 3.53 -17.87 7.04
C SER A 15 3.41 -17.27 5.64
N VAL A 16 3.86 -16.02 5.48
CA VAL A 16 3.92 -15.36 4.17
C VAL A 16 4.96 -16.11 3.34
N VAL A 17 4.51 -16.82 2.31
CA VAL A 17 5.41 -17.39 1.31
C VAL A 17 5.95 -16.21 0.50
N THR A 18 7.18 -15.76 0.78
CA THR A 18 7.90 -14.87 -0.13
C THR A 18 8.29 -15.67 -1.35
N GLY A 19 7.36 -15.76 -2.31
CA GLY A 19 7.63 -16.35 -3.62
C GLY A 19 8.64 -15.51 -4.40
N ALA A 20 9.38 -16.15 -5.28
CA ALA A 20 10.27 -15.45 -6.21
C ALA A 20 9.47 -14.44 -7.05
N VAL A 21 10.03 -13.25 -7.25
CA VAL A 21 9.45 -12.28 -8.20
C VAL A 21 9.81 -12.73 -9.61
N LEU A 22 8.80 -12.80 -10.47
CA LEU A 22 8.96 -13.20 -11.86
C LEU A 22 8.80 -11.99 -12.77
N THR A 23 9.58 -11.97 -13.86
CA THR A 23 9.35 -11.05 -14.95
C THR A 23 8.07 -11.38 -15.71
N ASN A 24 7.65 -10.51 -16.61
CA ASN A 24 6.49 -10.75 -17.48
C ASN A 24 6.64 -11.98 -18.39
N THR A 25 7.87 -12.49 -18.60
CA THR A 25 8.11 -13.74 -19.35
C THR A 25 8.36 -14.95 -18.45
N GLY A 26 8.22 -14.80 -17.13
CA GLY A 26 8.39 -15.89 -16.17
C GLY A 26 9.83 -16.15 -15.72
N SER A 27 10.80 -15.32 -16.09
CA SER A 27 12.17 -15.44 -15.57
C SER A 27 12.22 -14.95 -14.12
N VAL A 28 13.00 -15.60 -13.26
CA VAL A 28 13.20 -15.14 -11.88
C VAL A 28 14.01 -13.84 -11.88
N VAL A 29 13.57 -12.85 -11.10
CA VAL A 29 14.27 -11.58 -10.96
C VAL A 29 15.46 -11.76 -9.99
N PRO A 30 16.71 -11.48 -10.42
CA PRO A 30 17.88 -11.45 -9.57
C PRO A 30 17.71 -10.50 -8.39
N LYS A 31 18.31 -10.83 -7.25
CA LYS A 31 18.27 -10.00 -6.03
C LYS A 31 18.83 -8.60 -6.29
N SER A 32 19.88 -8.50 -7.10
CA SER A 32 20.46 -7.21 -7.49
C SER A 32 19.44 -6.25 -8.13
N LEU A 33 18.38 -6.78 -8.74
CA LEU A 33 17.35 -6.01 -9.43
C LEU A 33 16.08 -5.77 -8.62
N LEU A 34 15.89 -6.50 -7.51
CA LEU A 34 14.71 -6.35 -6.65
C LEU A 34 14.58 -4.95 -6.05
N THR A 35 15.70 -4.23 -5.89
CA THR A 35 15.69 -2.84 -5.39
C THR A 35 14.85 -1.90 -6.25
N TYR A 36 14.70 -2.17 -7.56
CA TYR A 36 13.88 -1.34 -8.45
C TYR A 36 12.38 -1.61 -8.29
N LEU A 37 12.02 -2.73 -7.67
CA LEU A 37 10.64 -3.18 -7.47
C LEU A 37 10.15 -2.91 -6.03
N ASP A 38 10.97 -2.27 -5.19
CA ASP A 38 10.70 -1.99 -3.78
C ASP A 38 9.93 -0.66 -3.58
N CYS A 39 8.89 -0.46 -4.38
CA CYS A 39 8.00 0.68 -4.23
C CYS A 39 6.71 0.28 -3.51
N PRO A 40 6.22 1.10 -2.56
CA PRO A 40 4.93 0.88 -1.94
C PRO A 40 3.82 0.76 -2.99
N ILE A 41 2.79 -0.05 -2.68
CA ILE A 41 1.62 -0.21 -3.54
C ILE A 41 1.02 1.17 -3.80
N GLY A 42 0.81 1.52 -5.08
CA GLY A 42 0.19 2.80 -5.46
C GLY A 42 1.11 4.03 -5.44
N ASP A 43 2.39 3.90 -5.06
CA ASP A 43 3.35 5.01 -5.12
C ASP A 43 3.92 5.19 -6.54
N ILE A 44 3.19 5.95 -7.36
CA ILE A 44 3.56 6.25 -8.75
C ILE A 44 4.87 7.06 -8.82
N ILE A 45 5.15 7.90 -7.81
CA ILE A 45 6.37 8.73 -7.80
C ILE A 45 7.58 7.81 -7.61
N CYS A 46 7.54 6.94 -6.59
CA CYS A 46 8.59 5.95 -6.38
C CYS A 46 8.82 5.09 -7.63
N LYS A 47 7.73 4.56 -8.23
CA LYS A 47 7.83 3.70 -9.41
C LYS A 47 8.50 4.40 -10.60
N ASN A 48 8.13 5.65 -10.86
CA ASN A 48 8.75 6.44 -11.93
C ASN A 48 10.23 6.71 -11.65
N GLU A 49 10.58 7.05 -10.40
CA GLU A 49 11.97 7.24 -10.00
C GLU A 49 12.81 5.96 -10.16
N MET A 50 12.27 4.81 -9.73
CA MET A 50 12.97 3.53 -9.86
C MET A 50 13.10 3.09 -11.31
N LYS A 51 12.09 3.34 -12.16
CA LYS A 51 12.20 3.10 -13.59
C LYS A 51 13.31 3.93 -14.22
N ASN A 52 13.38 5.23 -13.91
CA ASN A 52 14.45 6.09 -14.41
C ASN A 52 15.81 5.60 -13.94
N LYS A 53 15.97 5.31 -12.64
CA LYS A 53 17.22 4.72 -12.09
C LYS A 53 17.61 3.40 -12.76
N CYS A 54 16.63 2.57 -13.12
CA CYS A 54 16.88 1.31 -13.82
C CYS A 54 17.37 1.56 -15.25
N LEU A 55 16.71 2.45 -15.99
CA LEU A 55 17.04 2.81 -17.37
C LEU A 55 18.36 3.60 -17.50
N GLU A 56 18.74 4.34 -16.46
CA GLU A 56 20.00 5.09 -16.37
C GLU A 56 21.12 4.27 -15.72
N SER A 57 20.85 3.04 -15.29
CA SER A 57 21.85 2.19 -14.65
C SER A 57 22.94 1.79 -15.64
N LYS A 58 24.17 1.68 -15.14
CA LYS A 58 25.31 1.18 -15.93
C LYS A 58 25.04 -0.22 -16.50
N ALA A 59 24.35 -1.07 -15.75
CA ALA A 59 23.95 -2.40 -16.21
C ALA A 59 23.01 -2.33 -17.41
N PHE A 60 22.00 -1.47 -17.37
CA PHE A 60 21.09 -1.27 -18.50
C PHE A 60 21.81 -0.69 -19.72
N ASP A 61 22.69 0.29 -19.52
CA ASP A 61 23.49 0.88 -20.60
C ASP A 61 24.38 -0.16 -21.29
N ILE A 62 25.14 -0.96 -20.51
CA ILE A 62 25.96 -2.05 -21.04
C ILE A 62 25.08 -3.05 -21.80
N CYS A 63 23.98 -3.51 -21.20
CA CYS A 63 23.10 -4.49 -21.83
C CYS A 63 22.43 -3.99 -23.12
N LYS A 64 22.23 -2.67 -23.26
CA LYS A 64 21.59 -2.06 -24.42
C LYS A 64 22.58 -1.71 -25.53
N ASN A 65 23.78 -1.24 -25.17
CA ASN A 65 24.73 -0.61 -26.09
C ASN A 65 26.03 -1.40 -26.25
N GLY A 66 26.33 -2.34 -25.35
CA GLY A 66 27.54 -3.16 -25.41
C GLY A 66 27.55 -4.10 -26.61
N GLU A 67 28.74 -4.34 -27.17
CA GLU A 67 28.88 -5.31 -28.25
C GLU A 67 28.78 -6.73 -27.69
N SER A 68 28.17 -7.64 -28.44
CA SER A 68 27.90 -9.00 -27.94
C SER A 68 29.17 -9.78 -27.56
N GLY A 69 30.33 -9.43 -28.14
CA GLY A 69 31.62 -10.08 -27.90
C GLY A 69 32.37 -9.62 -26.64
N ASN A 70 32.03 -8.47 -26.06
CA ASN A 70 32.71 -7.91 -24.88
C ASN A 70 31.76 -7.67 -23.69
N LEU A 71 30.50 -8.08 -23.81
CA LEU A 71 29.46 -7.81 -22.82
C LEU A 71 29.78 -8.40 -21.44
N GLU A 72 30.40 -9.58 -21.40
CA GLU A 72 30.83 -10.24 -20.17
C GLU A 72 31.93 -9.45 -19.44
N GLU A 73 32.95 -8.99 -20.18
CA GLU A 73 34.04 -8.17 -19.66
C GLU A 73 33.52 -6.83 -19.15
N LEU A 74 32.65 -6.16 -19.92
CA LEU A 74 32.06 -4.87 -19.53
C LEU A 74 31.23 -4.95 -18.24
N LEU A 75 30.46 -6.03 -18.05
CA LEU A 75 29.68 -6.26 -16.84
C LEU A 75 30.59 -6.57 -15.63
N ALA A 76 31.60 -7.42 -15.83
CA ALA A 76 32.56 -7.80 -14.80
C ALA A 76 33.39 -6.60 -14.31
N ASP A 77 33.95 -5.82 -15.24
CA ASP A 77 34.73 -4.60 -14.94
C ASP A 77 33.90 -3.52 -14.24
N SER A 78 32.59 -3.56 -14.46
CA SER A 78 31.64 -2.66 -13.82
C SER A 78 31.21 -3.12 -12.43
N GLY A 79 31.67 -4.29 -11.98
CA GLY A 79 31.27 -4.88 -10.71
C GLY A 79 29.79 -5.25 -10.66
N ILE A 80 29.17 -5.57 -11.81
CA ILE A 80 27.75 -5.92 -11.88
C ILE A 80 27.61 -7.41 -11.58
N ASP A 81 26.88 -7.71 -10.51
CA ASP A 81 26.53 -9.08 -10.13
C ASP A 81 25.37 -9.59 -10.99
N ILE A 82 25.68 -10.54 -11.89
CA ILE A 82 24.70 -11.23 -12.74
C ILE A 82 24.17 -12.52 -12.10
N GLU A 83 24.63 -12.85 -10.90
CA GLU A 83 24.32 -14.08 -10.17
C GLU A 83 24.62 -15.32 -11.03
N ASP A 84 23.74 -16.34 -11.01
CA ASP A 84 23.91 -17.57 -11.78
C ASP A 84 23.41 -17.46 -13.24
N ASN A 85 23.12 -16.24 -13.72
CA ASN A 85 22.61 -16.04 -15.08
C ASN A 85 23.74 -15.97 -16.11
N THR A 86 23.43 -16.40 -17.34
CA THR A 86 24.28 -16.01 -18.48
C THR A 86 24.13 -14.52 -18.73
N VAL A 87 25.14 -13.89 -19.31
CA VAL A 87 25.14 -12.47 -19.67
C VAL A 87 23.91 -12.11 -20.54
N THR A 88 23.57 -12.95 -21.52
CA THR A 88 22.40 -12.74 -22.37
C THR A 88 21.09 -12.80 -21.58
N GLU A 89 20.93 -13.77 -20.68
CA GLU A 89 19.71 -13.89 -19.88
C GLU A 89 19.63 -12.75 -18.85
N PHE A 90 20.73 -12.37 -18.21
CA PHE A 90 20.78 -11.22 -17.32
C PHE A 90 20.33 -9.93 -18.03
N CYS A 91 20.87 -9.64 -19.22
CA CYS A 91 20.48 -8.43 -19.95
C CYS A 91 19.02 -8.41 -20.40
N LYS A 92 18.48 -9.59 -20.75
CA LYS A 92 17.06 -9.76 -21.03
C LYS A 92 16.23 -9.50 -19.76
N ILE A 93 16.61 -10.06 -18.62
CA ILE A 93 15.92 -9.86 -17.34
C ILE A 93 16.01 -8.39 -16.92
N GLN A 94 17.18 -7.75 -16.98
CA GLN A 94 17.39 -6.33 -16.70
C GLN A 94 16.39 -5.46 -17.46
N THR A 95 16.29 -5.68 -18.77
CA THR A 95 15.35 -4.95 -19.64
C THR A 95 13.90 -5.18 -19.23
N GLN A 96 13.54 -6.43 -18.93
CA GLN A 96 12.17 -6.76 -18.51
C GLN A 96 11.82 -6.16 -17.15
N VAL A 97 12.75 -6.17 -16.19
CA VAL A 97 12.59 -5.54 -14.88
C VAL A 97 12.35 -4.04 -15.07
N CYS A 98 13.21 -3.33 -15.82
CA CYS A 98 13.01 -1.90 -16.03
C CYS A 98 11.63 -1.57 -16.66
N ASN A 99 11.14 -2.44 -17.56
CA ASN A 99 9.85 -2.26 -18.23
C ASN A 99 8.63 -2.58 -17.35
N MET A 100 8.77 -3.44 -16.34
CA MET A 100 7.64 -3.84 -15.50
C MET A 100 7.43 -2.97 -14.25
N ILE A 101 8.42 -2.15 -13.84
CA ILE A 101 8.39 -1.35 -12.59
C ILE A 101 7.09 -0.56 -12.39
N GLU A 102 6.64 0.21 -13.41
CA GLU A 102 5.44 1.05 -13.30
C GLU A 102 4.17 0.22 -13.01
N ASN A 103 4.13 -1.00 -13.51
CA ASN A 103 2.96 -1.89 -13.42
C ASN A 103 3.08 -2.93 -12.31
N TYR A 104 4.28 -3.09 -11.74
CA TYR A 104 4.53 -4.04 -10.67
C TYR A 104 3.85 -3.57 -9.38
N ASN A 105 3.07 -4.44 -8.76
CA ASN A 105 2.59 -4.25 -7.40
C ASN A 105 3.23 -5.34 -6.54
N PRO A 106 3.96 -4.98 -5.46
CA PRO A 106 4.52 -5.98 -4.58
C PRO A 106 3.40 -6.81 -3.93
N PRO A 107 3.73 -8.03 -3.46
CA PRO A 107 2.77 -8.85 -2.72
C PRO A 107 2.18 -8.10 -1.54
N LEU A 108 0.88 -8.32 -1.29
CA LEU A 108 0.23 -7.78 -0.10
C LEU A 108 0.84 -8.37 1.16
N THR A 109 1.26 -7.49 2.06
CA THR A 109 1.65 -7.84 3.44
C THR A 109 0.49 -7.65 4.40
N LYS A 110 0.63 -8.20 5.62
CA LYS A 110 -0.36 -8.02 6.69
C LYS A 110 -0.50 -6.54 7.08
N ASP A 111 0.59 -5.78 7.05
CA ASP A 111 0.58 -4.37 7.45
C ASP A 111 -0.34 -3.54 6.53
N TYR A 112 -0.34 -3.81 5.22
CA TYR A 112 -1.28 -3.16 4.30
C TYR A 112 -2.75 -3.46 4.61
N ILE A 113 -3.05 -4.57 5.28
CA ILE A 113 -4.44 -5.03 5.51
C ILE A 113 -4.93 -4.69 6.92
N PHE A 114 -4.06 -4.82 7.92
CA PHE A 114 -4.45 -4.75 9.33
C PHE A 114 -3.99 -3.46 10.02
N ASP A 115 -3.02 -2.72 9.49
CA ASP A 115 -2.65 -1.39 9.97
C ASP A 115 -3.46 -0.32 9.23
N VAL A 116 -4.77 -0.35 9.45
CA VAL A 116 -5.73 0.55 8.79
C VAL A 116 -5.52 2.01 9.21
N ASP A 117 -5.02 2.25 10.43
CA ASP A 117 -4.77 3.60 10.97
C ASP A 117 -3.67 4.33 10.20
N ASN A 118 -2.68 3.62 9.63
CA ASN A 118 -1.65 4.22 8.79
C ASN A 118 -2.24 4.97 7.59
N TYR A 119 -3.42 4.60 7.10
CA TYR A 119 -4.10 5.31 6.00
C TYR A 119 -4.68 6.66 6.42
N LEU A 120 -4.90 6.87 7.71
CA LEU A 120 -5.55 8.07 8.27
C LEU A 120 -4.55 9.08 8.86
N THR A 121 -3.25 8.92 8.59
CA THR A 121 -2.16 9.73 9.17
C THR A 121 -1.95 11.10 8.52
N CYS A 122 -2.67 11.42 7.44
CA CYS A 122 -2.52 12.68 6.72
C CYS A 122 -3.01 13.87 7.55
N LYS A 123 -2.33 15.01 7.44
CA LYS A 123 -2.84 16.27 8.00
C LYS A 123 -4.14 16.67 7.27
N LYS A 124 -5.06 17.33 7.99
CA LYS A 124 -6.37 17.70 7.47
C LYS A 124 -6.34 18.43 6.11
N ASN A 125 -5.39 19.34 5.93
CA ASN A 125 -5.27 20.18 4.73
C ASN A 125 -4.26 19.62 3.71
N ASP A 126 -3.68 18.44 3.96
CA ASP A 126 -2.71 17.82 3.06
C ASP A 126 -3.42 16.98 2.01
N THR A 127 -3.96 17.67 1.00
CA THR A 127 -4.69 17.05 -0.12
C THR A 127 -3.81 16.09 -0.91
N LYS A 128 -2.50 16.33 -1.00
CA LYS A 128 -1.56 15.45 -1.69
C LYS A 128 -1.42 14.13 -0.94
N CYS A 129 -1.23 14.18 0.39
CA CYS A 129 -1.18 12.99 1.23
C CYS A 129 -2.49 12.20 1.13
N LYS A 130 -3.65 12.87 1.28
CA LYS A 130 -4.96 12.21 1.22
C LYS A 130 -5.19 11.52 -0.11
N SER A 131 -4.97 12.20 -1.24
CA SER A 131 -5.10 11.58 -2.57
C SER A 131 -4.18 10.37 -2.73
N SER A 132 -2.93 10.44 -2.24
CA SER A 132 -1.98 9.33 -2.29
C SER A 132 -2.43 8.15 -1.43
N LYS A 133 -2.84 8.38 -0.18
CA LYS A 133 -3.37 7.34 0.71
C LYS A 133 -4.68 6.75 0.17
N THR A 134 -5.59 7.55 -0.38
CA THR A 134 -6.83 7.08 -1.01
C THR A 134 -6.55 6.19 -2.21
N ALA A 135 -5.64 6.59 -3.11
CA ALA A 135 -5.26 5.77 -4.26
C ALA A 135 -4.64 4.43 -3.83
N THR A 136 -3.72 4.48 -2.87
CA THR A 136 -3.06 3.29 -2.30
C THR A 136 -4.07 2.37 -1.64
N CYS A 137 -4.91 2.90 -0.74
CA CYS A 137 -5.92 2.14 0.00
C CYS A 137 -6.87 1.40 -0.95
N ARG A 138 -7.39 2.10 -1.97
CA ARG A 138 -8.28 1.48 -2.97
C ARG A 138 -7.61 0.39 -3.79
N LEU A 139 -6.31 0.54 -4.10
CA LEU A 139 -5.55 -0.49 -4.80
C LEU A 139 -5.35 -1.73 -3.91
N VAL A 140 -4.99 -1.51 -2.64
CA VAL A 140 -4.85 -2.58 -1.65
C VAL A 140 -6.18 -3.32 -1.42
N VAL A 141 -7.31 -2.61 -1.32
CA VAL A 141 -8.65 -3.23 -1.23
C VAL A 141 -8.91 -4.16 -2.41
N LYS A 142 -8.62 -3.73 -3.65
CA LYS A 142 -8.78 -4.58 -4.84
C LYS A 142 -7.95 -5.86 -4.75
N MET A 143 -6.73 -5.77 -4.22
CA MET A 143 -5.83 -6.91 -4.03
C MET A 143 -6.22 -7.79 -2.82
N CYS A 144 -6.90 -7.22 -1.81
CA CYS A 144 -7.29 -7.91 -0.58
C CYS A 144 -8.32 -9.01 -0.87
N TRP A 145 -9.32 -8.69 -1.69
CA TRP A 145 -10.41 -9.61 -2.01
C TRP A 145 -9.88 -10.90 -2.67
N GLY A 146 -10.12 -12.04 -2.01
CA GLY A 146 -9.68 -13.36 -2.47
C GLY A 146 -8.36 -13.84 -1.86
N ASN A 147 -7.57 -12.94 -1.25
CA ASN A 147 -6.28 -13.27 -0.62
C ASN A 147 -6.33 -13.20 0.91
N TYR A 148 -7.28 -12.45 1.48
CA TYR A 148 -7.40 -12.19 2.91
C TYR A 148 -8.85 -12.37 3.42
N PRO A 149 -9.07 -12.46 4.74
CA PRO A 149 -10.41 -12.57 5.32
C PRO A 149 -11.33 -11.42 4.88
N LYS A 150 -12.57 -11.75 4.49
CA LYS A 150 -13.53 -10.78 3.97
C LYS A 150 -13.81 -9.62 4.93
N ASP A 151 -13.80 -9.88 6.22
CA ASP A 151 -14.05 -8.85 7.24
C ASP A 151 -12.91 -7.84 7.31
N ALA A 152 -11.65 -8.28 7.18
CA ALA A 152 -10.49 -7.39 7.12
C ALA A 152 -10.51 -6.53 5.85
N CYS A 153 -10.86 -7.11 4.69
CA CYS A 153 -11.00 -6.35 3.45
C CYS A 153 -12.16 -5.34 3.51
N ARG A 154 -13.24 -5.65 4.23
CA ARG A 154 -14.35 -4.74 4.46
C ARG A 154 -13.92 -3.57 5.36
N GLU A 155 -13.25 -3.85 6.47
CA GLU A 155 -12.71 -2.82 7.38
C GLU A 155 -11.74 -1.88 6.66
N LEU A 156 -10.83 -2.43 5.85
CA LEU A 156 -9.94 -1.63 5.01
C LEU A 156 -10.72 -0.75 4.03
N SER A 157 -11.74 -1.30 3.35
CA SER A 157 -12.59 -0.55 2.42
C SER A 157 -13.29 0.63 3.12
N GLU A 158 -13.88 0.39 4.29
CA GLU A 158 -14.53 1.43 5.10
C GLU A 158 -13.52 2.48 5.58
N THR A 159 -12.27 2.08 5.82
CA THR A 159 -11.19 3.01 6.17
C THR A 159 -10.81 3.89 4.98
N CYS A 160 -10.73 3.33 3.77
CA CYS A 160 -10.45 4.11 2.56
C CYS A 160 -11.46 5.25 2.36
N ASP A 161 -12.74 5.00 2.69
CA ASP A 161 -13.80 6.01 2.56
C ASP A 161 -13.64 7.16 3.58
N LYS A 162 -12.95 6.94 4.69
CA LYS A 162 -12.74 7.95 5.74
C LYS A 162 -11.57 8.90 5.47
N ILE A 163 -10.66 8.57 4.55
CA ILE A 163 -9.43 9.36 4.28
C ILE A 163 -9.76 10.82 3.90
N ASP A 164 -10.81 11.00 3.11
CA ASP A 164 -11.26 12.31 2.65
C ASP A 164 -12.38 12.92 3.52
N LEU A 165 -12.97 12.13 4.43
CA LEU A 165 -14.08 12.55 5.28
C LEU A 165 -13.58 13.11 6.62
N GLU A 166 -13.27 14.41 6.62
CA GLU A 166 -13.30 15.20 7.85
C GLU A 166 -14.18 16.45 7.71
N GLU A 167 -15.47 16.23 7.53
CA GLU A 167 -16.49 17.13 8.05
C GLU A 167 -17.40 16.40 9.06
N SER A 168 -17.43 16.95 10.28
CA SER A 168 -18.38 16.74 11.37
C SER A 168 -18.21 15.55 12.35
N VAL A 169 -17.16 15.58 13.16
CA VAL A 169 -17.33 15.26 14.60
C VAL A 169 -16.86 16.46 15.44
N LYS A 170 -17.64 17.54 15.39
CA LYS A 170 -17.66 18.52 16.49
C LYS A 170 -18.69 18.03 17.50
N THR A 171 -18.15 17.48 18.60
CA THR A 171 -18.61 17.67 19.99
C THR A 171 -20.07 17.33 20.31
N LYS A 172 -20.27 16.32 21.17
CA LYS A 172 -21.49 16.19 21.98
C LYS A 172 -21.69 17.50 22.77
N THR A 173 -22.58 18.36 22.31
CA THR A 173 -23.04 19.54 23.05
C THR A 173 -23.86 19.06 24.25
N PRO A 174 -23.67 19.60 25.48
CA PRO A 174 -24.49 19.25 26.62
C PRO A 174 -25.94 19.68 26.37
N THR A 175 -26.88 18.76 26.52
CA THR A 175 -28.31 19.04 26.52
C THR A 175 -28.62 20.01 27.67
N THR A 176 -28.75 21.30 27.34
CA THR A 176 -29.28 22.28 28.28
C THR A 176 -30.79 22.14 28.27
N ILE A 177 -31.34 21.51 29.31
CA ILE A 177 -32.78 21.47 29.57
C ILE A 177 -33.20 22.88 29.98
N ILE A 178 -33.76 23.65 29.04
CA ILE A 178 -34.50 24.87 29.38
C ILE A 178 -35.85 24.43 29.95
N LYS A 179 -35.98 24.44 31.28
CA LYS A 179 -37.28 24.43 31.96
C LYS A 179 -37.96 25.78 31.72
N THR A 180 -38.83 25.87 30.73
CA THR A 180 -39.75 27.01 30.60
C THR A 180 -40.97 26.76 31.48
N THR A 181 -41.00 27.42 32.62
CA THR A 181 -42.10 27.44 33.58
C THR A 181 -43.33 28.11 32.96
N THR A 182 -44.42 27.36 32.80
CA THR A 182 -45.72 27.89 32.36
C THR A 182 -46.33 28.75 33.47
N LYS A 183 -46.36 30.08 33.31
CA LYS A 183 -47.04 30.98 34.24
C LYS A 183 -48.54 31.01 33.94
N LYS A 184 -49.30 30.30 34.77
CA LYS A 184 -50.76 30.26 34.80
C LYS A 184 -51.29 31.64 35.25
N ILE A 185 -51.98 32.37 34.38
CA ILE A 185 -52.74 33.56 34.77
C ILE A 185 -54.16 33.09 35.10
N ALA A 186 -54.49 33.08 36.39
CA ALA A 186 -55.85 32.91 36.88
C ALA A 186 -56.47 34.30 37.13
N ALA A 187 -57.70 34.46 36.63
CA ALA A 187 -58.52 35.65 36.71
C ALA A 187 -58.83 36.10 38.15
N LYS A 188 -59.04 37.41 38.34
CA LYS A 188 -59.85 37.91 39.46
C LYS A 188 -60.82 39.00 38.99
N LYS A 189 -62.08 38.73 39.31
CA LYS A 189 -63.30 39.51 39.09
C LYS A 189 -63.49 40.56 40.20
N THR A 190 -64.48 41.44 40.01
CA THR A 190 -65.18 42.32 40.98
C THR A 190 -64.41 43.55 41.49
N ASN A 191 -64.98 44.76 41.56
CA ASN A 191 -66.38 45.24 41.50
C ASN A 191 -66.54 46.42 40.55
#